data_AF-A0A3P8ZY03-F1
#
_entry.id   AF-A0A3P8ZY03-F1
#
_cell.length_a   1.000
_cell.length_b   1.000
_cell.length_c   1.000
_cell.angle_alpha   90.00
_cell.angle_beta   90.00
_cell.angle_gamma   90.00
#
_symmetry.space_group_name_H-M   'P 1'
#
loop_
_entity.id
_entity.type
_entity.pdbx_description
1 polymer ?
#
loop_
_entity_poly.entity_id
_entity_poly.type
_entity_poly.pdbx_seq_one_letter_code
_entity_poly.pdbx_strand_id
1 'polypeptide(L)'
;LINGFYNDWVSERFIFVLCFSAREQLRKARHSRTFLVESGTGEFWSEMQTGDRYIVADCGGGTVDLTVHQIEQPQGTLKELYKASGGPYGAVGVDLAFEAMLCQIFGEDFIDSFKAKRPAAWVDLTIAFEARKRTATPGRSNGLNISLPFSFIDYYKRHRGQSVETALRKSNMNIVKWSSQGMLRLTAEAMNELFQPTINNIIKHIEELMKKQEVQGVRFLFLVGGFAESPMLQQAVQNALGQTCRIIIPQDVGLTILKGAVLFGLDPTVVRVRRCPLTYGVGVLNRFVEGRHPRDKLLVKEGREWCTDILDRFVSVDQSVALGEVVRRSYTPARTGQRKIIINIYCSATDDVVYISDPGVRKCGAITLDLPEALPGTVAGVERREIRATMQFGDTEIKVMAVDVASERTVRATIDFLSN
;
A
#
# COMPACT_ATOMS: atom_id res chain seq x y z
N LEU A 1 -6.44 -7.61 5.05
CA LEU A 1 -6.96 -7.43 3.67
C LEU A 1 -7.34 -5.98 3.37
N ILE A 2 -7.61 -5.13 4.38
CA ILE A 2 -7.72 -3.66 4.23
C ILE A 2 -6.34 -2.97 4.08
N ASN A 3 -5.26 -3.60 4.53
CA ASN A 3 -3.93 -2.99 4.51
C ASN A 3 -3.33 -2.83 3.11
N GLY A 4 -3.57 -3.75 2.16
CA GLY A 4 -2.88 -3.70 0.85
C GLY A 4 -3.17 -2.47 -0.01
N PHE A 5 -4.35 -1.86 0.14
CA PHE A 5 -4.80 -0.72 -0.68
C PHE A 5 -4.60 0.65 -0.01
N TYR A 6 -4.42 0.69 1.31
CA TYR A 6 -3.92 1.90 1.99
C TYR A 6 -2.46 2.17 1.61
N ASN A 7 -1.71 1.11 1.31
CA ASN A 7 -0.27 1.09 1.09
C ASN A 7 0.20 1.78 -0.21
N ASP A 8 -0.57 1.72 -1.30
CA ASP A 8 -0.30 2.50 -2.52
C ASP A 8 -0.42 4.01 -2.24
N TRP A 9 -1.35 4.40 -1.36
CA TRP A 9 -1.72 5.78 -1.09
C TRP A 9 -0.76 6.54 -0.16
N VAL A 10 -0.08 5.89 0.79
CA VAL A 10 0.78 6.61 1.75
C VAL A 10 2.11 7.04 1.12
N SER A 11 2.69 6.21 0.24
CA SER A 11 3.94 6.54 -0.44
C SER A 11 3.79 7.59 -1.56
N GLU A 12 2.64 7.64 -2.25
CA GLU A 12 2.34 8.64 -3.29
C GLU A 12 2.26 10.06 -2.71
N ARG A 13 1.91 10.16 -1.43
CA ARG A 13 1.82 11.40 -0.66
C ARG A 13 3.17 11.92 -0.17
N PHE A 14 4.27 11.21 -0.39
CA PHE A 14 5.62 11.70 -0.13
C PHE A 14 6.20 12.51 -1.30
N ILE A 15 5.86 12.10 -2.53
CA ILE A 15 6.35 12.66 -3.80
C ILE A 15 6.24 14.17 -3.87
N PHE A 16 5.25 14.75 -3.21
CA PHE A 16 4.85 16.10 -3.48
C PHE A 16 5.60 17.17 -2.67
N VAL A 17 6.11 16.86 -1.47
CA VAL A 17 7.06 17.75 -0.77
C VAL A 17 8.31 17.95 -1.60
N LEU A 18 8.72 16.87 -2.25
CA LEU A 18 9.87 16.83 -3.11
C LEU A 18 9.55 17.53 -4.46
N CYS A 19 8.44 17.19 -5.14
CA CYS A 19 8.12 17.70 -6.48
C CYS A 19 7.61 19.16 -6.53
N PHE A 20 6.87 19.63 -5.51
CA PHE A 20 6.32 21.00 -5.50
C PHE A 20 7.41 22.05 -5.22
N SER A 21 8.37 21.74 -4.35
CA SER A 21 9.51 22.64 -4.09
C SER A 21 10.27 22.91 -5.39
N ALA A 22 10.48 21.90 -6.24
CA ALA A 22 11.14 22.04 -7.54
C ALA A 22 10.31 22.82 -8.58
N ARG A 23 8.99 22.57 -8.70
CA ARG A 23 8.10 23.33 -9.60
C ARG A 23 7.95 24.79 -9.17
N GLU A 24 7.87 25.03 -7.87
CA GLU A 24 7.80 26.37 -7.32
C GLU A 24 9.15 27.11 -7.46
N GLN A 25 10.29 26.41 -7.35
CA GLN A 25 11.61 26.96 -7.68
C GLN A 25 11.76 27.31 -9.16
N LEU A 26 11.36 26.42 -10.08
CA LEU A 26 11.38 26.67 -11.53
C LEU A 26 10.41 27.80 -11.94
N ARG A 27 9.27 27.95 -11.25
CA ARG A 27 8.29 29.02 -11.49
C ARG A 27 8.72 30.35 -10.85
N LYS A 28 9.32 30.36 -9.65
CA LYS A 28 9.81 31.55 -8.95
C LYS A 28 11.13 32.09 -9.51
N ALA A 29 11.94 31.25 -10.16
CA ALA A 29 13.12 31.70 -10.90
C ALA A 29 12.78 32.68 -12.05
N ARG A 30 11.51 32.78 -12.45
CA ARG A 30 11.03 33.76 -13.44
C ARG A 30 10.43 35.04 -12.84
N HIS A 31 10.04 35.05 -11.57
CA HIS A 31 9.46 36.24 -10.93
C HIS A 31 9.78 36.32 -9.42
N SER A 32 10.62 37.31 -9.08
CA SER A 32 10.83 37.90 -7.76
C SER A 32 11.60 37.10 -6.70
N ARG A 33 12.76 37.68 -6.33
CA ARG A 33 13.62 37.35 -5.18
C ARG A 33 12.96 37.77 -3.87
N THR A 34 12.20 36.91 -3.20
CA THR A 34 12.05 36.93 -1.72
C THR A 34 11.32 35.66 -1.25
N PHE A 35 11.73 35.10 -0.11
CA PHE A 35 11.33 33.80 0.49
C PHE A 35 12.10 32.56 0.01
N LEU A 36 13.35 32.48 0.44
CA LEU A 36 14.10 31.23 0.53
C LEU A 36 13.74 30.55 1.86
N VAL A 37 13.01 29.43 1.79
CA VAL A 37 13.09 28.39 2.82
C VAL A 37 14.04 27.35 2.25
N GLU A 38 15.33 27.50 2.56
CA GLU A 38 16.34 26.48 2.31
C GLU A 38 16.01 25.26 3.17
N SER A 39 15.32 24.30 2.56
CA SER A 39 15.20 22.94 3.07
C SER A 39 16.06 22.08 2.16
N GLY A 40 17.01 21.34 2.74
CA GLY A 40 18.04 20.59 2.02
C GLY A 40 17.51 19.65 0.94
N THR A 41 16.21 19.35 0.92
CA THR A 41 15.51 18.58 -0.13
C THR A 41 15.52 19.23 -1.52
N GLY A 42 15.65 20.55 -1.64
CA GLY A 42 15.71 21.25 -2.93
C GLY A 42 17.00 20.98 -3.72
N GLU A 43 18.12 20.81 -3.03
CA GLU A 43 19.42 20.51 -3.67
C GLU A 43 19.44 19.10 -4.28
N PHE A 44 18.84 18.10 -3.62
CA PHE A 44 18.81 16.72 -4.11
C PHE A 44 18.09 16.57 -5.46
N TRP A 45 17.01 17.34 -5.71
CA TRP A 45 16.31 17.27 -6.98
C TRP A 45 17.14 17.75 -8.17
N SER A 46 18.05 18.69 -7.93
CA SER A 46 18.97 19.15 -8.98
C SER A 46 19.99 18.07 -9.38
N GLU A 47 20.22 17.08 -8.51
CA GLU A 47 21.09 15.94 -8.79
C GLU A 47 20.36 14.78 -9.49
N MET A 48 19.03 14.73 -9.41
CA MET A 48 18.23 13.68 -10.03
C MET A 48 18.08 13.93 -11.54
N GLN A 49 18.32 12.89 -12.32
CA GLN A 49 18.29 12.91 -13.78
C GLN A 49 17.12 12.10 -14.33
N THR A 50 16.77 12.37 -15.59
CA THR A 50 15.79 11.53 -16.31
C THR A 50 16.23 10.08 -16.29
N GLY A 51 15.31 9.18 -15.93
CA GLY A 51 15.59 7.75 -15.87
C GLY A 51 16.10 7.28 -14.50
N ASP A 52 16.39 8.19 -13.57
CA ASP A 52 16.73 7.81 -12.21
C ASP A 52 15.58 7.09 -11.53
N ARG A 53 15.93 5.98 -10.87
CA ARG A 53 15.00 5.12 -10.14
C ARG A 53 15.21 5.28 -8.65
N TYR A 54 14.12 5.31 -7.91
CA TYR A 54 14.16 5.40 -6.46
C TYR A 54 13.07 4.58 -5.80
N ILE A 55 13.32 4.19 -4.55
CA ILE A 55 12.36 3.50 -3.68
C ILE A 55 11.89 4.50 -2.62
N VAL A 56 10.59 4.52 -2.35
CA VAL A 56 10.05 5.15 -1.13
C VAL A 56 9.68 4.03 -0.17
N ALA A 57 10.32 4.01 0.99
CA ALA A 57 10.06 3.09 2.07
C ALA A 57 9.33 3.83 3.20
N ASP A 58 8.01 3.76 3.20
CA ASP A 58 7.17 4.32 4.25
C ASP A 58 7.05 3.33 5.40
N CYS A 59 7.85 3.55 6.43
CA CYS A 59 7.83 2.79 7.66
C CYS A 59 6.90 3.47 8.67
N GLY A 60 5.65 3.05 8.67
CA GLY A 60 4.62 3.53 9.59
C GLY A 60 4.62 2.78 10.94
N GLY A 61 3.61 3.11 11.76
CA GLY A 61 3.39 2.43 13.03
C GLY A 61 2.92 0.99 12.86
N GLY A 62 1.95 0.74 11.98
CA GLY A 62 1.39 -0.59 11.76
C GLY A 62 1.93 -1.30 10.52
N THR A 63 2.14 -0.56 9.43
CA THR A 63 2.54 -1.10 8.12
C THR A 63 3.87 -0.51 7.67
N VAL A 64 4.52 -1.23 6.77
CA VAL A 64 5.65 -0.73 5.99
C VAL A 64 5.33 -0.92 4.52
N ASP A 65 5.43 0.17 3.76
CA ASP A 65 4.97 0.26 2.38
C ASP A 65 6.08 0.75 1.47
N LEU A 66 6.35 -0.02 0.43
CA LEU A 66 7.42 0.22 -0.54
C LEU A 66 6.83 0.49 -1.91
N THR A 67 7.26 1.58 -2.54
CA THR A 67 6.97 1.88 -3.95
C THR A 67 8.23 2.22 -4.72
N VAL A 68 8.20 1.94 -6.03
CA VAL A 68 9.34 2.13 -6.92
C VAL A 68 8.96 3.06 -8.05
N HIS A 69 9.71 4.13 -8.21
CA HIS A 69 9.43 5.18 -9.18
C HIS A 69 10.62 5.47 -10.06
N GLN A 70 10.34 5.97 -11.27
CA GLN A 70 11.29 6.54 -12.20
C GLN A 70 10.93 7.98 -12.51
N ILE A 71 11.93 8.85 -12.57
CA ILE A 71 11.75 10.25 -12.94
C ILE A 71 11.69 10.39 -14.46
N GLU A 72 10.65 11.07 -14.94
CA GLU A 72 10.51 11.54 -16.32
C GLU A 72 10.71 13.08 -16.34
N GLN A 73 11.82 13.55 -16.91
CA GLN A 73 11.99 14.98 -17.24
C GLN A 73 11.63 15.22 -18.73
N PRO A 74 11.40 16.47 -19.18
CA PRO A 74 11.55 17.76 -18.49
C PRO A 74 10.44 18.11 -17.50
N GLN A 75 9.30 17.40 -17.52
CA GLN A 75 8.12 17.79 -16.74
C GLN A 75 8.25 17.51 -15.22
N GLY A 76 9.21 16.68 -14.82
CA GLY A 76 9.35 16.21 -13.43
C GLY A 76 8.24 15.23 -13.04
N THR A 77 7.62 14.57 -14.01
CA THR A 77 6.56 13.60 -13.78
C THR A 77 7.15 12.26 -13.37
N LEU A 78 6.32 11.43 -12.73
CA LEU A 78 6.75 10.14 -12.22
C LEU A 78 6.05 9.00 -12.94
N LYS A 79 6.83 7.94 -13.16
CA LYS A 79 6.37 6.65 -13.64
C LYS A 79 6.60 5.61 -12.55
N GLU A 80 5.51 4.97 -12.10
CA GLU A 80 5.61 3.83 -11.21
C GLU A 80 6.15 2.61 -11.97
N LEU A 81 7.19 1.98 -11.43
CA LEU A 81 7.87 0.84 -12.06
C LEU A 81 7.38 -0.51 -11.53
N TYR A 82 6.97 -0.53 -10.26
CA TYR A 82 6.55 -1.74 -9.57
C TYR A 82 5.43 -1.37 -8.61
N LYS A 83 4.36 -2.18 -8.59
CA LYS A 83 3.20 -1.99 -7.70
C LYS A 83 3.64 -1.84 -6.25
N ALA A 84 2.91 -1.07 -5.43
CA ALA A 84 3.29 -1.03 -4.02
C ALA A 84 3.26 -2.42 -3.40
N SER A 85 4.18 -2.62 -2.49
CA SER A 85 4.27 -3.84 -1.70
C SER A 85 4.49 -3.45 -0.26
N GLY A 86 3.95 -4.23 0.66
CA GLY A 86 4.09 -3.91 2.08
C GLY A 86 3.69 -5.06 2.98
N GLY A 87 3.86 -4.85 4.27
CA GLY A 87 3.57 -5.86 5.28
C GLY A 87 3.32 -5.27 6.67
N PRO A 88 2.77 -6.08 7.59
CA PRO A 88 2.45 -5.66 8.96
C PRO A 88 3.71 -5.64 9.84
N TYR A 89 4.79 -5.02 9.38
CA TYR A 89 6.09 -4.99 10.04
C TYR A 89 6.49 -3.57 10.49
N GLY A 90 5.50 -2.72 10.81
CA GLY A 90 5.73 -1.37 11.35
C GLY A 90 6.25 -1.35 12.79
N ALA A 91 6.39 -0.15 13.36
CA ALA A 91 6.89 0.05 14.73
C ALA A 91 6.17 -0.78 15.82
N VAL A 92 4.91 -1.16 15.60
CA VAL A 92 4.12 -2.04 16.48
C VAL A 92 4.81 -3.40 16.68
N GLY A 93 5.58 -3.89 15.71
CA GLY A 93 6.36 -5.12 15.87
C GLY A 93 7.35 -5.05 17.04
N VAL A 94 7.89 -3.86 17.34
CA VAL A 94 8.78 -3.64 18.49
C VAL A 94 8.00 -3.69 19.81
N ASP A 95 6.76 -3.20 19.83
CA ASP A 95 5.88 -3.29 20.99
C ASP A 95 5.48 -4.74 21.28
N LEU A 96 5.20 -5.52 20.22
CA LEU A 96 4.92 -6.95 20.33
C LEU A 96 6.14 -7.73 20.84
N ALA A 97 7.34 -7.38 20.40
CA ALA A 97 8.57 -7.98 20.93
C ALA A 97 8.76 -7.66 22.43
N PHE A 98 8.44 -6.44 22.85
CA PHE A 98 8.50 -6.06 24.27
C PHE A 98 7.47 -6.83 25.10
N GLU A 99 6.25 -6.99 24.58
CA GLU A 99 5.23 -7.81 25.22
C GLU A 99 5.68 -9.27 25.35
N ALA A 100 6.24 -9.86 24.29
CA ALA A 100 6.77 -11.22 24.33
C ALA A 100 7.87 -11.38 25.39
N MET A 101 8.75 -10.38 25.53
CA MET A 101 9.74 -10.33 26.61
C MET A 101 9.07 -10.29 27.99
N LEU A 102 8.02 -9.50 28.18
CA LEU A 102 7.27 -9.47 29.45
C LEU A 102 6.61 -10.83 29.74
N CYS A 103 6.03 -11.49 28.74
CA CYS A 103 5.48 -12.85 28.87
C CYS A 103 6.56 -13.86 29.26
N GLN A 104 7.76 -13.77 28.69
CA GLN A 104 8.87 -14.64 29.06
C GLN A 104 9.33 -14.45 30.51
N ILE A 105 9.29 -13.22 31.03
CA ILE A 105 9.73 -12.89 32.39
C ILE A 105 8.65 -13.19 33.43
N PHE A 106 7.40 -12.81 33.16
CA PHE A 106 6.31 -12.82 34.16
C PHE A 106 5.29 -13.96 33.95
N GLY A 107 5.35 -14.63 32.81
CA GLY A 107 4.43 -15.66 32.35
C GLY A 107 3.26 -15.08 31.55
N GLU A 108 2.89 -15.76 30.47
CA GLU A 108 1.81 -15.39 29.56
C GLU A 108 0.45 -15.27 30.28
N ASP A 109 0.11 -16.26 31.11
CA ASP A 109 -1.11 -16.28 31.92
C ASP A 109 -1.25 -15.06 32.85
N PHE A 110 -0.12 -14.56 33.35
CA PHE A 110 -0.11 -13.35 34.16
C PHE A 110 -0.35 -12.10 33.31
N ILE A 111 0.34 -11.96 32.17
CA ILE A 111 0.20 -10.79 31.29
C ILE A 111 -1.22 -10.69 30.75
N ASP A 112 -1.80 -11.80 30.30
CA ASP A 112 -3.19 -11.85 29.85
C ASP A 112 -4.17 -11.47 30.95
N SER A 113 -3.99 -12.04 32.15
CA SER A 113 -4.83 -11.69 33.30
C SER A 113 -4.68 -10.22 33.69
N PHE A 114 -3.48 -9.64 33.59
CA PHE A 114 -3.22 -8.24 33.93
C PHE A 114 -3.89 -7.31 32.94
N LYS A 115 -3.76 -7.57 31.63
CA LYS A 115 -4.45 -6.82 30.57
C LYS A 115 -5.96 -6.81 30.76
N ALA A 116 -6.55 -7.97 31.06
CA ALA A 116 -7.99 -8.09 31.25
C ALA A 116 -8.50 -7.37 32.51
N LYS A 117 -7.80 -7.49 33.64
CA LYS A 117 -8.27 -6.95 34.93
C LYS A 117 -7.82 -5.52 35.21
N ARG A 118 -6.73 -5.06 34.59
CA ARG A 118 -6.10 -3.75 34.82
C ARG A 118 -5.70 -3.06 33.50
N PRO A 119 -6.63 -2.84 32.55
CA PRO A 119 -6.32 -2.31 31.22
C PRO A 119 -5.70 -0.90 31.27
N ALA A 120 -6.14 -0.02 32.18
CA ALA A 120 -5.56 1.32 32.32
C ALA A 120 -4.06 1.28 32.68
N ALA A 121 -3.67 0.37 33.57
CA ALA A 121 -2.27 0.20 33.93
C ALA A 121 -1.43 -0.44 32.81
N TRP A 122 -2.04 -1.28 31.98
CA TRP A 122 -1.38 -1.78 30.78
C TRP A 122 -1.08 -0.64 29.79
N VAL A 123 -2.03 0.30 29.64
CA VAL A 123 -1.82 1.51 28.82
C VAL A 123 -0.67 2.35 29.37
N ASP A 124 -0.62 2.59 30.70
CA ASP A 124 0.48 3.33 31.33
C ASP A 124 1.85 2.69 31.06
N LEU A 125 1.94 1.36 31.16
CA LEU A 125 3.15 0.60 30.85
C LEU A 125 3.55 0.75 29.38
N THR A 126 2.58 0.65 28.47
CA THR A 126 2.81 0.78 27.02
C THR A 126 3.29 2.19 26.67
N ILE A 127 2.71 3.24 27.27
CA ILE A 127 3.16 4.63 27.12
C ILE A 127 4.59 4.81 27.64
N ALA A 128 4.91 4.23 28.81
CA ALA A 128 6.25 4.29 29.37
C ALA A 128 7.28 3.62 28.45
N PHE A 129 6.92 2.47 27.84
CA PHE A 129 7.76 1.80 26.86
C PHE A 129 7.92 2.63 25.57
N GLU A 130 6.82 3.14 25.00
CA GLU A 130 6.82 3.96 23.78
C GLU A 130 7.79 5.14 23.89
N ALA A 131 7.79 5.83 25.04
CA ALA A 131 8.72 6.93 25.32
C ALA A 131 10.19 6.49 25.29
N ARG A 132 10.50 5.25 25.70
CA ARG A 132 11.87 4.71 25.67
C ARG A 132 12.23 4.16 24.30
N LYS A 133 11.27 3.57 23.59
CA LYS A 133 11.42 3.13 22.20
C LYS A 133 11.82 4.30 21.30
N ARG A 134 11.15 5.46 21.42
CA ARG A 134 11.47 6.67 20.64
C ARG A 134 12.85 7.26 20.91
N THR A 135 13.40 7.02 22.11
CA THR A 135 14.72 7.55 22.53
C THR A 135 15.83 6.51 22.44
N ALA A 136 15.54 5.33 21.90
CA ALA A 136 16.52 4.27 21.67
C ALA A 136 17.44 4.66 20.51
N THR A 137 18.75 4.59 20.75
CA THR A 137 19.78 4.93 19.77
C THR A 137 20.83 3.81 19.71
N PRO A 138 21.34 3.47 18.52
CA PRO A 138 22.45 2.53 18.38
C PRO A 138 23.69 2.96 19.20
N GLY A 139 24.42 2.00 19.75
CA GLY A 139 25.69 2.27 20.45
C GLY A 139 25.58 2.99 21.80
N ARG A 140 24.36 3.18 22.32
CA ARG A 140 24.15 3.74 23.67
C ARG A 140 24.73 2.79 24.71
N SER A 141 25.64 3.27 25.56
CA SER A 141 26.20 2.47 26.66
C SER A 141 25.27 2.33 27.86
N ASN A 142 24.41 3.33 28.09
CA ASN A 142 23.50 3.37 29.23
C ASN A 142 22.16 2.71 28.91
N GLY A 143 21.83 1.66 29.66
CA GLY A 143 20.52 1.02 29.63
C GLY A 143 19.34 1.97 29.89
N LEU A 144 18.17 1.61 29.37
CA LEU A 144 16.93 2.37 29.43
C LEU A 144 16.04 1.89 30.58
N ASN A 145 15.55 2.83 31.38
CA ASN A 145 14.63 2.54 32.48
C ASN A 145 13.18 2.75 32.04
N ILE A 146 12.38 1.70 32.19
CA ILE A 146 10.95 1.68 31.95
C ILE A 146 10.25 1.57 33.31
N SER A 147 9.36 2.52 33.59
CA SER A 147 8.57 2.49 34.82
C SER A 147 7.49 1.41 34.72
N LEU A 148 7.45 0.49 35.68
CA LEU A 148 6.32 -0.40 35.84
C LEU A 148 5.29 0.27 36.75
N PRO A 149 4.02 0.36 36.34
CA PRO A 149 2.97 0.90 37.21
C PRO A 149 2.89 0.15 38.54
N PHE A 150 2.59 0.86 39.62
CA PHE A 150 2.43 0.23 40.95
C PHE A 150 1.43 -0.92 40.94
N SER A 151 0.34 -0.76 40.18
CA SER A 151 -0.68 -1.78 39.96
C SER A 151 -0.14 -3.05 39.29
N PHE A 152 0.88 -2.97 38.42
CA PHE A 152 1.56 -4.13 37.85
C PHE A 152 2.33 -4.89 38.94
N ILE A 153 3.12 -4.15 39.74
CA ILE A 153 3.98 -4.72 40.78
C ILE A 153 3.14 -5.38 41.89
N ASP A 154 2.11 -4.69 42.37
CA ASP A 154 1.18 -5.20 43.40
C ASP A 154 0.37 -6.40 42.88
N TYR A 155 -0.15 -6.32 41.65
CA TYR A 155 -0.91 -7.42 41.06
C TYR A 155 -0.03 -8.67 40.85
N TYR A 156 1.20 -8.52 40.37
CA TYR A 156 2.14 -9.62 40.22
C TYR A 156 2.44 -10.30 41.56
N LYS A 157 2.72 -9.51 42.61
CA LYS A 157 3.00 -10.04 43.95
C LYS A 157 1.82 -10.85 44.50
N ARG A 158 0.58 -10.39 44.30
CA ARG A 158 -0.63 -11.11 44.73
C ARG A 158 -0.90 -12.36 43.88
N HIS A 159 -0.63 -12.32 42.59
CA HIS A 159 -0.92 -13.42 41.66
C HIS A 159 0.11 -14.55 41.71
N ARG A 160 1.39 -14.22 41.94
CA ARG A 160 2.51 -15.18 41.92
C ARG A 160 3.17 -15.43 43.27
N GLY A 161 2.84 -14.65 44.30
CA GLY A 161 3.43 -14.76 45.63
C GLY A 161 4.92 -14.35 45.73
N GLN A 162 5.49 -13.76 44.66
CA GLN A 162 6.88 -13.31 44.63
C GLN A 162 7.00 -11.90 44.05
N SER A 163 8.12 -11.21 44.33
CA SER A 163 8.37 -9.87 43.79
C SER A 163 8.79 -9.91 42.32
N VAL A 164 8.62 -8.78 41.64
CA VAL A 164 9.11 -8.55 40.26
C VAL A 164 10.63 -8.76 40.18
N GLU A 165 11.38 -8.31 41.19
CA GLU A 165 12.83 -8.51 41.24
C GLU A 165 13.19 -10.01 41.29
N THR A 166 12.48 -10.80 42.09
CA THR A 166 12.70 -12.26 42.14
C THR A 166 12.37 -12.93 40.81
N ALA A 167 11.32 -12.46 40.12
CA ALA A 167 10.97 -12.95 38.79
C ALA A 167 12.09 -12.69 37.77
N LEU A 168 12.64 -11.48 37.76
CA LEU A 168 13.76 -11.08 36.90
C LEU A 168 15.06 -11.82 37.19
N ARG A 169 15.32 -12.19 38.44
CA ARG A 169 16.49 -13.01 38.80
C ARG A 169 16.32 -14.48 38.38
N LYS A 170 15.07 -14.97 38.32
CA LYS A 170 14.74 -16.33 37.89
C LYS A 170 14.64 -16.45 36.37
N SER A 171 14.25 -15.40 35.67
CA SER A 171 14.31 -15.39 34.21
C SER A 171 15.79 -15.41 33.81
N ASN A 172 16.17 -16.32 32.90
CA ASN A 172 17.54 -16.42 32.39
C ASN A 172 17.94 -15.21 31.50
N MET A 173 17.27 -14.05 31.64
CA MET A 173 17.46 -12.85 30.85
C MET A 173 18.38 -11.86 31.57
N ASN A 174 19.69 -12.13 31.53
CA ASN A 174 20.72 -11.28 32.16
C ASN A 174 20.76 -9.82 31.64
N ILE A 175 20.13 -9.59 30.49
CA ILE A 175 20.05 -8.33 29.76
C ILE A 175 18.91 -7.40 30.24
N VAL A 176 18.06 -7.86 31.17
CA VAL A 176 17.01 -7.06 31.82
C VAL A 176 17.18 -7.14 33.33
N LYS A 177 17.24 -6.00 34.02
CA LYS A 177 17.50 -5.93 35.46
C LYS A 177 16.46 -5.10 36.19
N TRP A 178 16.27 -5.39 37.47
CA TRP A 178 15.53 -4.51 38.36
C TRP A 178 16.45 -3.39 38.85
N SER A 179 16.04 -2.13 38.66
CA SER A 179 16.80 -0.99 39.18
C SER A 179 16.47 -0.74 40.65
N SER A 180 17.41 -0.13 41.38
CA SER A 180 17.20 0.30 42.78
C SER A 180 16.06 1.31 42.94
N GLN A 181 15.65 1.97 41.85
CA GLN A 181 14.55 2.92 41.80
C GLN A 181 13.19 2.25 41.53
N GLY A 182 13.13 0.91 41.46
CA GLY A 182 11.88 0.19 41.22
C GLY A 182 11.41 0.22 39.76
N MET A 183 12.33 0.38 38.81
CA MET A 183 12.06 0.38 37.37
C MET A 183 12.71 -0.81 36.67
N LEU A 184 12.11 -1.22 35.55
CA LEU A 184 12.67 -2.22 34.65
C LEU A 184 13.80 -1.60 33.81
N ARG A 185 15.03 -2.05 34.01
CA ARG A 185 16.21 -1.54 33.29
C ARG A 185 16.60 -2.50 32.17
N LEU A 186 16.40 -2.08 30.93
CA LEU A 186 16.84 -2.79 29.74
C LEU A 186 18.26 -2.35 29.41
N THR A 187 19.14 -3.31 29.17
CA THR A 187 20.45 -3.03 28.56
C THR A 187 20.29 -2.51 27.13
N ALA A 188 21.36 -1.96 26.56
CA ALA A 188 21.33 -1.50 25.18
C ALA A 188 21.15 -2.67 24.21
N GLU A 189 21.73 -3.82 24.55
CA GLU A 189 21.58 -5.08 23.85
C GLU A 189 20.13 -5.57 23.89
N ALA A 190 19.49 -5.60 25.08
CA ALA A 190 18.08 -5.94 25.19
C ALA A 190 17.19 -5.03 24.36
N MET A 191 17.40 -3.71 24.44
CA MET A 191 16.63 -2.79 23.63
C MET A 191 16.88 -3.04 22.14
N ASN A 192 18.11 -3.30 21.72
CA ASN A 192 18.41 -3.61 20.33
C ASN A 192 17.72 -4.89 19.84
N GLU A 193 17.71 -5.95 20.64
CA GLU A 193 17.03 -7.22 20.32
C GLU A 193 15.54 -7.04 20.05
N LEU A 194 14.87 -6.15 20.78
CA LEU A 194 13.44 -5.84 20.54
C LEU A 194 13.17 -5.28 19.14
N PHE A 195 14.13 -4.57 18.54
CA PHE A 195 13.98 -3.99 17.22
C PHE A 195 14.34 -4.96 16.08
N GLN A 196 15.19 -5.95 16.35
CA GLN A 196 15.75 -6.81 15.29
C GLN A 196 14.70 -7.54 14.45
N PRO A 197 13.64 -8.17 15.01
CA PRO A 197 12.66 -8.88 14.19
C PRO A 197 11.98 -7.95 13.17
N THR A 198 11.60 -6.76 13.62
CA THR A 198 10.93 -5.75 12.80
C THR A 198 11.87 -5.19 11.73
N ILE A 199 13.08 -4.76 12.13
CA ILE A 199 14.09 -4.20 11.23
C ILE A 199 14.51 -5.22 10.16
N ASN A 200 14.74 -6.48 10.54
CA ASN A 200 15.16 -7.53 9.61
C ASN A 200 14.09 -7.80 8.56
N ASN A 201 12.81 -7.79 8.94
CA ASN A 201 11.71 -7.95 7.98
C ASN A 201 11.66 -6.77 6.99
N ILE A 202 11.87 -5.54 7.45
CA ILE A 202 11.91 -4.35 6.58
C ILE A 202 13.06 -4.44 5.59
N ILE A 203 14.28 -4.70 6.08
CA ILE A 203 15.48 -4.79 5.23
C ILE A 203 15.33 -5.91 4.21
N LYS A 204 14.90 -7.09 4.65
CA LYS A 204 14.67 -8.24 3.77
C LYS A 204 13.67 -7.91 2.66
N HIS A 205 12.56 -7.25 2.99
CA HIS A 205 11.55 -6.86 2.01
C HIS A 205 12.11 -5.87 0.97
N ILE A 206 12.92 -4.90 1.40
CA ILE A 206 13.59 -3.96 0.49
C ILE A 206 14.60 -4.68 -0.41
N GLU A 207 15.41 -5.59 0.14
CA GLU A 207 16.39 -6.36 -0.63
C GLU A 207 15.72 -7.29 -1.66
N GLU A 208 14.62 -7.93 -1.30
CA GLU A 208 13.82 -8.76 -2.20
C GLU A 208 13.21 -7.93 -3.34
N LEU A 209 12.76 -6.71 -3.05
CA LEU A 209 12.26 -5.78 -4.05
C LEU A 209 13.38 -5.31 -4.99
N MET A 210 14.56 -4.98 -4.47
CA MET A 210 15.72 -4.56 -5.28
C MET A 210 16.25 -5.66 -6.22
N LYS A 211 15.97 -6.94 -5.95
CA LYS A 211 16.33 -8.07 -6.83
C LYS A 211 15.46 -8.18 -8.08
N LYS A 212 14.29 -7.54 -8.11
CA LYS A 212 13.36 -7.56 -9.27
C LYS A 212 13.97 -6.82 -10.45
N GLN A 213 13.80 -7.35 -11.67
CA GLN A 213 14.40 -6.78 -12.89
C GLN A 213 13.92 -5.34 -13.14
N GLU A 214 12.67 -5.06 -12.83
CA GLU A 214 12.03 -3.75 -12.98
C GLU A 214 12.62 -2.70 -12.02
N VAL A 215 13.21 -3.14 -10.90
CA VAL A 215 13.73 -2.31 -9.81
C VAL A 215 15.25 -2.19 -9.85
N GLN A 216 15.93 -2.93 -10.74
CA GLN A 216 17.38 -2.81 -10.90
C GLN A 216 17.80 -1.37 -11.22
N GLY A 217 18.97 -0.95 -10.73
CA GLY A 217 19.49 0.40 -10.97
C GLY A 217 18.85 1.50 -10.12
N VAL A 218 18.17 1.16 -9.02
CA VAL A 218 17.74 2.13 -8.00
C VAL A 218 18.95 2.88 -7.45
N ARG A 219 18.93 4.21 -7.55
CA ARG A 219 19.98 5.10 -7.06
C ARG A 219 19.68 5.64 -5.67
N PHE A 220 18.40 5.82 -5.34
CA PHE A 220 17.97 6.48 -4.11
C PHE A 220 16.93 5.66 -3.35
N LEU A 221 17.00 5.70 -2.03
CA LEU A 221 15.98 5.16 -1.14
C LEU A 221 15.54 6.26 -0.18
N PHE A 222 14.27 6.63 -0.22
CA PHE A 222 13.68 7.57 0.72
C PHE A 222 13.06 6.80 1.88
N LEU A 223 13.60 6.98 3.07
CA LEU A 223 13.09 6.34 4.29
C LEU A 223 12.16 7.32 5.00
N VAL A 224 10.87 6.99 5.03
CA VAL A 224 9.79 7.90 5.46
C VAL A 224 8.82 7.22 6.44
N GLY A 225 7.86 7.96 6.98
CA GLY A 225 6.92 7.45 7.98
C GLY A 225 7.35 7.65 9.43
N GLY A 226 6.42 7.44 10.37
CA GLY A 226 6.68 7.69 11.79
C GLY A 226 7.76 6.78 12.39
N PHE A 227 7.94 5.55 11.89
CA PHE A 227 8.98 4.66 12.36
C PHE A 227 10.36 4.99 11.79
N ALA A 228 10.41 5.65 10.62
CA ALA A 228 11.65 6.16 10.04
C ALA A 228 12.33 7.26 10.87
N GLU A 229 11.65 7.85 11.86
CA GLU A 229 12.28 8.71 12.86
C GLU A 229 13.19 7.95 13.84
N SER A 230 13.07 6.62 13.91
CA SER A 230 13.86 5.79 14.82
C SER A 230 15.33 5.71 14.38
N PRO A 231 16.29 6.16 15.22
CA PRO A 231 17.71 6.02 14.91
C PRO A 231 18.16 4.58 14.75
N MET A 232 17.47 3.63 15.41
CA MET A 232 17.70 2.19 15.27
C MET A 232 17.44 1.73 13.83
N LEU A 233 16.29 2.13 13.26
CA LEU A 233 15.92 1.78 11.89
C LEU A 233 16.84 2.48 10.88
N GLN A 234 17.08 3.79 11.06
CA GLN A 234 17.94 4.57 10.16
C GLN A 234 19.34 3.97 10.04
N GLN A 235 19.99 3.64 11.17
CA GLN A 235 21.32 3.04 11.15
C GLN A 235 21.32 1.65 10.51
N ALA A 236 20.32 0.83 10.80
CA ALA A 236 20.24 -0.53 10.25
C ALA A 236 20.06 -0.50 8.72
N VAL A 237 19.18 0.37 8.21
CA VAL A 237 18.98 0.58 6.77
C VAL A 237 20.26 1.15 6.13
N GLN A 238 20.93 2.10 6.78
CA GLN A 238 22.21 2.65 6.32
C GLN A 238 23.30 1.58 6.20
N ASN A 239 23.40 0.70 7.20
CA ASN A 239 24.39 -0.38 7.20
C ASN A 239 24.10 -1.43 6.12
N ALA A 240 22.84 -1.79 5.92
CA ALA A 240 22.46 -2.84 4.98
C ALA A 240 22.48 -2.37 3.52
N LEU A 241 22.00 -1.15 3.25
CA LEU A 241 21.69 -0.70 1.88
C LEU A 241 22.50 0.52 1.43
N GLY A 242 23.26 1.15 2.32
CA GLY A 242 23.99 2.40 2.02
C GLY A 242 25.13 2.25 1.00
N GLN A 243 25.59 1.03 0.75
CA GLN A 243 26.55 0.73 -0.34
C GLN A 243 25.86 0.53 -1.70
N THR A 244 24.57 0.15 -1.68
CA THR A 244 23.79 -0.17 -2.88
C THR A 244 23.10 1.07 -3.44
N CYS A 245 22.59 1.93 -2.57
CA CYS A 245 21.87 3.15 -2.95
C CYS A 245 22.07 4.25 -1.91
N ARG A 246 21.83 5.50 -2.31
CA ARG A 246 21.86 6.64 -1.39
C ARG A 246 20.57 6.69 -0.59
N ILE A 247 20.68 6.57 0.72
CA ILE A 247 19.54 6.66 1.63
C ILE A 247 19.30 8.13 1.98
N ILE A 248 18.05 8.56 1.87
CA ILE A 248 17.61 9.93 2.12
C ILE A 248 16.51 9.87 3.17
N ILE A 249 16.72 10.57 4.27
CA ILE A 249 15.73 10.74 5.35
C ILE A 249 15.34 12.22 5.37
N PRO A 250 14.10 12.57 5.00
CA PRO A 250 13.61 13.95 4.97
C PRO A 250 13.58 14.59 6.37
N GLN A 251 13.56 15.91 6.41
CA GLN A 251 13.20 16.64 7.63
C GLN A 251 11.70 16.50 7.91
N ASP A 252 11.31 16.40 9.19
CA ASP A 252 9.93 16.12 9.64
C ASP A 252 9.32 14.87 9.00
N VAL A 253 10.01 13.73 9.14
CA VAL A 253 9.63 12.47 8.48
C VAL A 253 8.16 12.11 8.72
N GLY A 254 7.66 12.23 9.96
CA GLY A 254 6.27 11.96 10.31
C GLY A 254 5.23 12.89 9.64
N LEU A 255 5.60 14.11 9.24
CA LEU A 255 4.71 15.05 8.54
C LEU A 255 4.85 14.99 7.02
N THR A 256 5.89 14.33 6.50
CA THR A 256 6.24 14.44 5.08
C THR A 256 5.17 13.80 4.19
N ILE A 257 4.57 12.70 4.64
CA ILE A 257 3.41 12.07 4.00
C ILE A 257 2.23 13.06 3.93
N LEU A 258 1.87 13.70 5.04
CA LEU A 258 0.72 14.60 5.05
C LEU A 258 0.94 15.79 4.11
N LYS A 259 2.13 16.39 4.15
CA LYS A 259 2.49 17.54 3.31
C LYS A 259 2.33 17.18 1.84
N GLY A 260 2.81 16.02 1.38
CA GLY A 260 2.65 15.71 -0.03
C GLY A 260 1.27 15.19 -0.42
N ALA A 261 0.46 14.69 0.53
CA ALA A 261 -0.96 14.44 0.29
C ALA A 261 -1.72 15.71 -0.10
N VAL A 262 -1.49 16.80 0.66
CA VAL A 262 -2.13 18.10 0.42
C VAL A 262 -1.79 18.58 -0.98
N LEU A 263 -0.50 18.52 -1.32
CA LEU A 263 -0.06 19.02 -2.60
C LEU A 263 -0.51 18.09 -3.75
N PHE A 264 -0.61 16.76 -3.56
CA PHE A 264 -1.26 15.85 -4.52
C PHE A 264 -2.70 16.21 -4.81
N GLY A 265 -3.45 16.61 -3.77
CA GLY A 265 -4.78 17.18 -3.96
C GLY A 265 -4.79 18.46 -4.82
N LEU A 266 -3.71 19.24 -4.83
CA LEU A 266 -3.60 20.45 -5.67
C LEU A 266 -3.27 20.12 -7.14
N ASP A 267 -2.45 19.11 -7.40
CA ASP A 267 -2.17 18.67 -8.77
C ASP A 267 -1.95 17.14 -8.87
N PRO A 268 -3.01 16.37 -9.16
CA PRO A 268 -2.93 14.92 -9.35
C PRO A 268 -2.11 14.47 -10.57
N THR A 269 -1.74 15.39 -11.48
CA THR A 269 -1.09 15.04 -12.76
C THR A 269 0.40 14.69 -12.63
N VAL A 270 0.97 14.80 -11.43
CA VAL A 270 2.39 14.51 -11.15
C VAL A 270 2.74 13.05 -11.42
N VAL A 271 1.85 12.11 -11.07
CA VAL A 271 2.03 10.69 -11.38
C VAL A 271 1.33 10.39 -12.70
N ARG A 272 2.11 10.29 -13.77
CA ARG A 272 1.56 10.18 -15.14
C ARG A 272 1.25 8.75 -15.52
N VAL A 273 2.00 7.78 -15.00
CA VAL A 273 1.88 6.37 -15.35
C VAL A 273 1.88 5.54 -14.08
N ARG A 274 0.84 4.72 -13.92
CA ARG A 274 0.61 3.83 -12.78
C ARG A 274 0.68 2.36 -13.20
N ARG A 275 0.95 1.46 -12.27
CA ARG A 275 0.83 0.01 -12.50
C ARG A 275 -0.53 -0.47 -12.00
N CYS A 276 -1.27 -1.18 -12.84
CA CYS A 276 -2.59 -1.65 -12.45
C CYS A 276 -2.47 -2.75 -11.37
N PRO A 277 -3.11 -2.61 -10.20
CA PRO A 277 -2.93 -3.55 -9.10
C PRO A 277 -3.65 -4.89 -9.34
N LEU A 278 -4.65 -4.90 -10.23
CA LEU A 278 -5.49 -6.06 -10.55
C LEU A 278 -5.74 -6.09 -12.05
N THR A 279 -6.02 -7.28 -12.57
CA THR A 279 -6.63 -7.43 -13.90
C THR A 279 -8.09 -7.01 -13.80
N TYR A 280 -8.57 -6.14 -14.69
CA TYR A 280 -9.99 -5.77 -14.78
C TYR A 280 -10.58 -6.16 -16.12
N GLY A 281 -11.80 -6.69 -16.08
CA GLY A 281 -12.51 -7.11 -17.26
C GLY A 281 -14.01 -7.22 -17.05
N VAL A 282 -14.71 -7.65 -18.08
CA VAL A 282 -16.15 -7.88 -18.04
C VAL A 282 -16.49 -9.30 -18.46
N GLY A 283 -17.55 -9.85 -17.88
CA GLY A 283 -18.04 -11.18 -18.27
C GLY A 283 -18.78 -11.13 -19.61
N VAL A 284 -18.34 -11.93 -20.58
CA VAL A 284 -18.92 -11.97 -21.93
C VAL A 284 -19.27 -13.38 -22.39
N LEU A 285 -20.16 -13.44 -23.38
CA LEU A 285 -20.38 -14.62 -24.20
C LEU A 285 -19.53 -14.47 -25.47
N ASN A 286 -18.70 -15.45 -25.79
CA ASN A 286 -17.96 -15.49 -27.06
C ASN A 286 -18.28 -16.76 -27.84
N ARG A 287 -17.89 -16.84 -29.11
CA ARG A 287 -18.07 -18.06 -29.90
C ARG A 287 -17.31 -19.22 -29.25
N PHE A 288 -17.97 -20.38 -29.14
CA PHE A 288 -17.30 -21.59 -28.65
C PHE A 288 -16.30 -22.12 -29.68
N VAL A 289 -15.15 -22.59 -29.21
CA VAL A 289 -14.09 -23.17 -30.04
C VAL A 289 -13.69 -24.49 -29.42
N GLU A 290 -14.03 -25.59 -30.10
CA GLU A 290 -13.68 -26.95 -29.69
C GLU A 290 -12.15 -27.08 -29.51
N GLY A 291 -11.72 -27.73 -28.43
CA GLY A 291 -10.31 -27.91 -28.09
C GLY A 291 -9.65 -26.71 -27.39
N ARG A 292 -10.21 -25.50 -27.48
CA ARG A 292 -9.76 -24.32 -26.70
C ARG A 292 -10.60 -24.11 -25.46
N HIS A 293 -11.92 -24.23 -25.56
CA HIS A 293 -12.83 -23.96 -24.47
C HIS A 293 -13.29 -25.26 -23.79
N PRO A 294 -13.39 -25.28 -22.44
CA PRO A 294 -13.96 -26.40 -21.70
C PRO A 294 -15.41 -26.67 -22.11
N ARG A 295 -15.77 -27.95 -22.27
CA ARG A 295 -17.13 -28.33 -22.72
C ARG A 295 -18.23 -27.99 -21.71
N ASP A 296 -17.92 -27.87 -20.42
CA ASP A 296 -18.85 -27.41 -19.39
C ASP A 296 -19.24 -25.93 -19.53
N LYS A 297 -18.47 -25.15 -20.32
CA LYS A 297 -18.78 -23.75 -20.67
C LYS A 297 -19.54 -23.61 -22.00
N LEU A 298 -19.85 -24.71 -22.68
CA LEU A 298 -20.60 -24.71 -23.92
C LEU A 298 -22.08 -24.40 -23.67
N LEU A 299 -22.58 -23.35 -24.32
CA LEU A 299 -23.98 -22.99 -24.38
C LEU A 299 -24.44 -22.99 -25.83
N VAL A 300 -25.31 -23.93 -26.19
CA VAL A 300 -25.96 -23.95 -27.51
C VAL A 300 -27.25 -23.14 -27.45
N LYS A 301 -27.36 -22.11 -28.28
CA LYS A 301 -28.54 -21.26 -28.35
C LYS A 301 -28.81 -20.81 -29.78
N GLU A 302 -30.04 -21.01 -30.24
CA GLU A 302 -30.47 -20.66 -31.61
C GLU A 302 -29.55 -21.28 -32.69
N GLY A 303 -29.13 -22.53 -32.47
CA GLY A 303 -28.24 -23.26 -33.38
C GLY A 303 -26.79 -22.76 -33.40
N ARG A 304 -26.40 -21.87 -32.48
CA ARG A 304 -25.02 -21.37 -32.33
C ARG A 304 -24.41 -21.80 -31.01
N GLU A 305 -23.13 -22.12 -31.05
CA GLU A 305 -22.34 -22.53 -29.90
C GLU A 305 -21.61 -21.32 -29.31
N TRP A 306 -21.86 -21.06 -28.03
CA TRP A 306 -21.28 -19.97 -27.26
C TRP A 306 -20.48 -20.54 -26.10
N CYS A 307 -19.40 -19.86 -25.73
CA CYS A 307 -18.68 -20.09 -24.50
C CYS A 307 -19.15 -19.07 -23.46
N THR A 308 -19.62 -19.56 -22.32
CA THR A 308 -19.99 -18.73 -21.19
C THR A 308 -18.80 -18.32 -20.35
N ASP A 309 -19.02 -17.32 -19.51
CA ASP A 309 -18.11 -16.93 -18.44
C ASP A 309 -16.74 -16.41 -18.88
N ILE A 310 -16.55 -16.01 -20.14
CA ILE A 310 -15.25 -15.48 -20.56
C ILE A 310 -15.02 -14.12 -19.89
N LEU A 311 -13.84 -13.94 -19.32
CA LEU A 311 -13.38 -12.64 -18.83
C LEU A 311 -12.71 -11.90 -20.00
N ASP A 312 -13.42 -10.93 -20.59
CA ASP A 312 -12.81 -10.02 -21.57
C ASP A 312 -12.05 -8.91 -20.85
N ARG A 313 -10.72 -8.94 -20.96
CA ARG A 313 -9.80 -8.06 -20.22
C ARG A 313 -9.71 -6.68 -20.86
N PHE A 314 -9.88 -5.65 -20.03
CA PHE A 314 -9.61 -4.26 -20.38
C PHE A 314 -8.18 -3.88 -20.02
N VAL A 315 -7.70 -4.33 -18.86
CA VAL A 315 -6.35 -4.08 -18.37
C VAL A 315 -5.88 -5.31 -17.59
N SER A 316 -4.59 -5.63 -17.69
CA SER A 316 -3.97 -6.71 -16.92
C SER A 316 -3.32 -6.18 -15.65
N VAL A 317 -3.23 -7.03 -14.62
CA VAL A 317 -2.40 -6.75 -13.44
C VAL A 317 -0.98 -6.44 -13.89
N ASP A 318 -0.35 -5.49 -13.20
CA ASP A 318 0.97 -5.00 -13.54
C ASP A 318 1.04 -4.37 -14.95
N GLN A 319 -0.07 -4.03 -15.61
CA GLN A 319 0.00 -3.22 -16.84
C GLN A 319 0.28 -1.75 -16.48
N SER A 320 1.17 -1.09 -17.22
CA SER A 320 1.38 0.36 -17.10
C SER A 320 0.25 1.11 -17.77
N VAL A 321 -0.38 2.04 -17.06
CA VAL A 321 -1.54 2.79 -17.53
C VAL A 321 -1.32 4.28 -17.31
N ALA A 322 -1.49 5.07 -18.36
CA ALA A 322 -1.33 6.52 -18.28
C ALA A 322 -2.56 7.23 -17.69
N LEU A 323 -2.36 8.40 -17.10
CA LEU A 323 -3.42 9.27 -16.62
C LEU A 323 -4.42 9.57 -17.75
N GLY A 324 -5.67 9.15 -17.56
CA GLY A 324 -6.74 9.34 -18.54
C GLY A 324 -6.72 8.35 -19.70
N GLU A 325 -5.92 7.28 -19.64
CA GLU A 325 -5.94 6.22 -20.64
C GLU A 325 -7.31 5.55 -20.69
N VAL A 326 -7.81 5.34 -21.91
CA VAL A 326 -9.16 4.83 -22.15
C VAL A 326 -9.08 3.55 -22.96
N VAL A 327 -9.55 2.44 -22.37
CA VAL A 327 -9.71 1.17 -23.08
C VAL A 327 -11.17 1.01 -23.49
N ARG A 328 -11.37 0.73 -24.78
CA ARG A 328 -12.69 0.55 -25.38
C ARG A 328 -12.89 -0.89 -25.87
N ARG A 329 -14.10 -1.40 -25.69
CA ARG A 329 -14.56 -2.68 -26.23
C ARG A 329 -15.98 -2.51 -26.75
N SER A 330 -16.32 -3.26 -27.78
CA SER A 330 -17.64 -3.23 -28.41
C SER A 330 -18.31 -4.60 -28.26
N TYR A 331 -19.56 -4.57 -27.80
CA TYR A 331 -20.37 -5.75 -27.56
C TYR A 331 -21.71 -5.65 -28.30
N THR A 332 -22.39 -6.78 -28.43
CA THR A 332 -23.73 -6.83 -29.02
C THR A 332 -24.70 -7.51 -28.04
N PRO A 333 -25.98 -7.11 -27.99
CA PRO A 333 -26.98 -7.79 -27.17
C PRO A 333 -27.04 -9.30 -27.46
N ALA A 334 -27.22 -10.11 -26.42
CA ALA A 334 -27.25 -11.57 -26.53
C ALA A 334 -28.59 -12.11 -27.06
N ARG A 335 -29.63 -11.28 -27.10
CA ARG A 335 -30.97 -11.60 -27.61
C ARG A 335 -31.52 -10.45 -28.44
N THR A 336 -32.19 -10.79 -29.53
CA THR A 336 -33.01 -9.83 -30.28
C THR A 336 -34.12 -9.28 -29.38
N GLY A 337 -34.35 -7.97 -29.40
CA GLY A 337 -35.37 -7.32 -28.57
C GLY A 337 -35.00 -7.15 -27.09
N GLN A 338 -33.75 -7.43 -26.69
CA GLN A 338 -33.29 -7.20 -25.33
C GLN A 338 -33.44 -5.72 -24.95
N ARG A 339 -34.18 -5.44 -23.87
CA ARG A 339 -34.50 -4.08 -23.39
C ARG A 339 -33.54 -3.54 -22.33
N LYS A 340 -32.67 -4.40 -21.80
CA LYS A 340 -31.77 -4.07 -20.70
C LYS A 340 -30.49 -4.87 -20.80
N ILE A 341 -29.35 -4.21 -20.65
CA ILE A 341 -28.03 -4.83 -20.60
C ILE A 341 -27.42 -4.57 -19.24
N ILE A 342 -26.84 -5.62 -18.65
CA ILE A 342 -26.06 -5.52 -17.42
C ILE A 342 -24.64 -5.94 -17.77
N ILE A 343 -23.69 -5.02 -17.62
CA ILE A 343 -22.26 -5.30 -17.77
C ILE A 343 -21.71 -5.46 -16.37
N ASN A 344 -21.42 -6.71 -16.00
CA ASN A 344 -20.76 -7.02 -14.74
C ASN A 344 -19.25 -6.86 -14.90
N ILE A 345 -18.63 -6.18 -13.95
CA ILE A 345 -17.21 -5.86 -13.94
C ILE A 345 -16.54 -6.73 -12.88
N TYR A 346 -15.45 -7.37 -13.28
CA TYR A 346 -14.72 -8.35 -12.48
C TYR A 346 -13.27 -7.93 -12.34
N CYS A 347 -12.63 -8.37 -11.26
CA CYS A 347 -11.20 -8.22 -11.07
C CYS A 347 -10.53 -9.48 -10.53
N SER A 348 -9.23 -9.61 -10.79
CA SER A 348 -8.37 -10.70 -10.30
C SER A 348 -6.99 -10.16 -9.90
N ALA A 349 -6.37 -10.79 -8.91
CA ALA A 349 -4.98 -10.49 -8.51
C ALA A 349 -3.93 -11.11 -9.45
N THR A 350 -4.35 -11.97 -10.37
CA THR A 350 -3.49 -12.67 -11.32
C THR A 350 -3.97 -12.47 -12.76
N ASP A 351 -3.09 -12.67 -13.74
CA ASP A 351 -3.41 -12.54 -15.17
C ASP A 351 -3.64 -13.88 -15.88
N ASP A 352 -3.44 -15.01 -15.18
CA ASP A 352 -3.65 -16.37 -15.69
C ASP A 352 -5.14 -16.80 -15.69
N VAL A 353 -6.03 -15.85 -15.43
CA VAL A 353 -7.48 -16.06 -15.44
C VAL A 353 -8.07 -15.86 -16.84
N VAL A 354 -8.92 -16.79 -17.25
CA VAL A 354 -9.62 -16.78 -18.54
C VAL A 354 -11.12 -16.63 -18.36
N TYR A 355 -11.66 -17.13 -17.25
CA TYR A 355 -13.09 -17.13 -16.97
C TYR A 355 -13.43 -16.35 -15.70
N ILE A 356 -14.62 -15.75 -15.67
CA ILE A 356 -15.17 -15.08 -14.47
C ILE A 356 -15.47 -16.06 -13.33
N SER A 357 -15.47 -17.36 -13.62
CA SER A 357 -15.62 -18.44 -12.64
C SER A 357 -14.29 -18.97 -12.11
N ASP A 358 -13.16 -18.48 -12.62
CA ASP A 358 -11.86 -18.95 -12.17
C ASP A 358 -11.60 -18.57 -10.72
N PRO A 359 -10.87 -19.41 -9.95
CA PRO A 359 -10.52 -19.10 -8.57
C PRO A 359 -9.81 -17.76 -8.45
N GLY A 360 -10.25 -16.91 -7.52
CA GLY A 360 -9.68 -15.59 -7.29
C GLY A 360 -10.32 -14.45 -8.10
N VAL A 361 -11.17 -14.74 -9.08
CA VAL A 361 -11.95 -13.71 -9.78
C VAL A 361 -13.15 -13.29 -8.93
N ARG A 362 -13.31 -11.99 -8.72
CA ARG A 362 -14.42 -11.42 -7.95
C ARG A 362 -15.15 -10.33 -8.74
N LYS A 363 -16.46 -10.25 -8.57
CA LYS A 363 -17.26 -9.14 -9.10
C LYS A 363 -16.99 -7.88 -8.26
N CYS A 364 -16.59 -6.79 -8.91
CA CYS A 364 -16.30 -5.52 -8.25
C CYS A 364 -17.23 -4.38 -8.66
N GLY A 365 -18.06 -4.57 -9.70
CA GLY A 365 -19.03 -3.56 -10.10
C GLY A 365 -20.05 -4.09 -11.11
N ALA A 366 -21.04 -3.27 -11.43
CA ALA A 366 -21.93 -3.50 -12.56
C ALA A 366 -22.51 -2.18 -13.06
N ILE A 367 -22.68 -2.07 -14.37
CA ILE A 367 -23.45 -1.00 -15.00
C ILE A 367 -24.64 -1.57 -15.74
N THR A 368 -25.74 -0.82 -15.73
CA THR A 368 -27.01 -1.22 -16.32
C THR A 368 -27.42 -0.20 -17.36
N LEU A 369 -27.64 -0.66 -18.59
CA LEU A 369 -28.03 0.18 -19.73
C LEU A 369 -29.42 -0.24 -20.23
N ASP A 370 -30.37 0.67 -20.22
CA ASP A 370 -31.69 0.45 -20.78
C ASP A 370 -31.70 0.73 -22.29
N LEU A 371 -32.16 -0.26 -23.03
CA LEU A 371 -32.20 -0.28 -24.48
C LEU A 371 -33.61 0.09 -24.95
N PRO A 372 -33.83 1.30 -25.50
CA PRO A 372 -35.12 1.66 -26.07
C PRO A 372 -35.45 0.78 -27.28
N GLU A 373 -36.75 0.65 -27.57
CA GLU A 373 -37.24 0.05 -28.81
C GLU A 373 -36.76 0.88 -30.01
N ALA A 374 -36.47 0.20 -31.11
CA ALA A 374 -36.10 0.86 -32.35
C ALA A 374 -37.27 1.76 -32.79
N LEU A 375 -36.96 3.02 -33.15
CA LEU A 375 -37.97 3.96 -33.65
C LEU A 375 -38.61 3.38 -34.93
N PRO A 376 -39.95 3.45 -35.07
CA PRO A 376 -40.63 3.02 -36.29
C PRO A 376 -40.14 3.87 -37.46
N GLY A 377 -39.51 3.23 -38.46
CA GLY A 377 -38.96 3.91 -39.65
C GLY A 377 -37.44 3.76 -39.84
N THR A 378 -36.72 3.21 -38.86
CA THR A 378 -35.36 2.71 -39.10
C THR A 378 -35.45 1.40 -39.85
N VAL A 379 -34.90 1.36 -41.07
CA VAL A 379 -34.92 0.18 -41.93
C VAL A 379 -34.37 -1.00 -41.13
N ALA A 380 -35.21 -2.03 -40.94
CA ALA A 380 -34.79 -3.30 -40.38
C ALA A 380 -33.79 -3.94 -41.34
N GLY A 381 -32.50 -3.63 -41.17
CA GLY A 381 -31.45 -3.97 -42.12
C GLY A 381 -30.05 -3.91 -41.52
N VAL A 382 -29.58 -5.08 -41.12
CA VAL A 382 -28.19 -5.58 -41.19
C VAL A 382 -27.19 -5.24 -40.07
N GLU A 383 -27.21 -4.09 -39.40
CA GLU A 383 -26.20 -3.82 -38.36
C GLU A 383 -26.62 -4.28 -36.96
N ARG A 384 -25.85 -5.18 -36.35
CA ARG A 384 -26.04 -5.59 -34.96
C ARG A 384 -25.87 -4.37 -34.06
N ARG A 385 -26.87 -4.07 -33.22
CA ARG A 385 -26.81 -2.98 -32.22
C ARG A 385 -25.50 -3.05 -31.44
N GLU A 386 -24.67 -2.00 -31.54
CA GLU A 386 -23.37 -1.91 -30.89
C GLU A 386 -23.51 -1.24 -29.52
N ILE A 387 -22.97 -1.91 -28.51
CA ILE A 387 -22.83 -1.39 -27.15
C ILE A 387 -21.35 -1.18 -26.88
N ARG A 388 -20.94 0.07 -26.77
CA ARG A 388 -19.56 0.44 -26.54
C ARG A 388 -19.31 0.60 -25.05
N ALA A 389 -18.54 -0.32 -24.49
CA ALA A 389 -18.06 -0.24 -23.11
C ALA A 389 -16.67 0.41 -23.08
N THR A 390 -16.47 1.27 -22.11
CA THR A 390 -15.27 2.08 -21.94
C THR A 390 -14.85 2.04 -20.48
N MET A 391 -13.58 1.74 -20.22
CA MET A 391 -12.96 1.93 -18.91
C MET A 391 -11.84 2.97 -19.05
N GLN A 392 -11.93 4.02 -18.24
CA GLN A 392 -10.89 5.04 -18.14
C GLN A 392 -10.11 4.81 -16.85
N PHE A 393 -8.79 4.82 -16.98
CA PHE A 393 -7.83 4.52 -15.94
C PHE A 393 -6.89 5.70 -15.68
N GLY A 394 -6.04 5.52 -14.66
CA GLY A 394 -4.99 6.48 -14.29
C GLY A 394 -5.44 7.58 -13.33
N ASP A 395 -6.74 7.70 -13.05
CA ASP A 395 -7.29 8.55 -11.97
C ASP A 395 -7.32 7.76 -10.64
N THR A 396 -7.77 8.38 -9.55
CA THR A 396 -7.97 7.69 -8.25
C THR A 396 -9.16 6.73 -8.24
N GLU A 397 -9.91 6.63 -9.34
CA GLU A 397 -11.07 5.75 -9.54
C GLU A 397 -11.07 5.22 -10.98
N ILE A 398 -11.60 4.01 -11.20
CA ILE A 398 -11.87 3.52 -12.57
C ILE A 398 -13.24 4.02 -12.97
N LYS A 399 -13.28 4.85 -14.02
CA LYS A 399 -14.55 5.33 -14.60
C LYS A 399 -14.99 4.35 -15.67
N VAL A 400 -16.13 3.71 -15.46
CA VAL A 400 -16.71 2.76 -16.39
C VAL A 400 -17.95 3.37 -17.04
N MET A 401 -18.02 3.29 -18.36
CA MET A 401 -19.09 3.86 -19.15
C MET A 401 -19.55 2.87 -20.21
N ALA A 402 -20.85 2.80 -20.45
CA ALA A 402 -21.40 2.10 -21.61
C ALA A 402 -22.32 3.03 -22.40
N VAL A 403 -22.20 2.97 -23.71
CA VAL A 403 -22.98 3.74 -24.66
C VAL A 403 -23.67 2.79 -25.63
N ASP A 404 -24.97 2.95 -25.80
CA ASP A 404 -25.68 2.36 -26.94
C ASP A 404 -25.50 3.25 -28.15
N VAL A 405 -24.72 2.80 -29.14
CA VAL A 405 -24.32 3.63 -30.28
C VAL A 405 -25.52 4.07 -31.11
N ALA A 406 -26.59 3.27 -31.14
CA ALA A 406 -27.79 3.57 -31.92
C ALA A 406 -28.69 4.66 -31.29
N SER A 407 -28.74 4.76 -29.95
CA SER A 407 -29.60 5.74 -29.25
C SER A 407 -28.84 6.83 -28.51
N GLU A 408 -27.50 6.78 -28.53
CA GLU A 408 -26.58 7.64 -27.78
C GLU A 408 -26.78 7.63 -26.25
N ARG A 409 -27.65 6.74 -25.75
CA ARG A 409 -27.87 6.58 -24.31
C ARG A 409 -26.60 6.08 -23.64
N THR A 410 -26.24 6.77 -22.58
CA THR A 410 -25.01 6.53 -21.84
C THR A 410 -25.33 6.23 -20.39
N VAL A 411 -24.69 5.21 -19.83
CA VAL A 411 -24.63 4.97 -18.38
C VAL A 411 -23.18 5.03 -17.92
N ARG A 412 -22.97 5.54 -16.70
CA ARG A 412 -21.66 5.63 -16.07
C ARG A 412 -21.73 5.07 -14.65
N ALA A 413 -20.65 4.43 -14.23
CA ALA A 413 -20.39 4.14 -12.84
C ALA A 413 -18.91 4.38 -12.56
N THR A 414 -18.58 4.61 -11.30
CA THR A 414 -17.22 4.62 -10.81
C THR A 414 -17.01 3.36 -9.98
N ILE A 415 -15.86 2.73 -10.16
CA ILE A 415 -15.39 1.70 -9.24
C ILE A 415 -14.37 2.38 -8.36
N ASP A 416 -14.76 2.58 -7.11
CA ASP A 416 -13.87 3.06 -6.07
C ASP A 416 -12.96 1.91 -5.62
N PHE A 417 -11.67 2.18 -5.54
CA PHE A 417 -10.67 1.24 -5.04
C PHE A 417 -10.72 1.10 -3.52
N LEU A 418 -11.35 2.04 -2.80
CA LEU A 418 -11.40 2.07 -1.33
C LEU A 418 -12.44 1.12 -0.71
N SER A 419 -13.36 0.59 -1.51
CA SER A 419 -14.52 -0.16 -1.03
C SER A 419 -14.41 -1.69 -1.15
N ASN A 420 -13.21 -2.23 -1.43
CA ASN A 420 -12.98 -3.68 -1.54
C ASN A 420 -11.75 -4.20 -0.78
#